data_AF-A0AA41Q5E5-F1
#
_entry.id   AF-A0AA41Q5E5-F1
#
_cell.length_a   1.000
_cell.length_b   1.000
_cell.length_c   1.000
_cell.angle_alpha   90.00
_cell.angle_beta   90.00
_cell.angle_gamma   90.00
#
_symmetry.space_group_name_H-M   'P 1'
#
loop_
_entity.id
_entity.type
_entity.pdbx_description
1 polymer ?
#
loop_
_entity_poly.entity_id
_entity_poly.type
_entity_poly.pdbx_seq_one_letter_code
_entity_poly.pdbx_strand_id
1 'polypeptide(L)'
;MEPIPAAVLGAIAGGAGGDSGREAWAALSDLVRQLFRRSGTSGDAALSALEERPDDPKRAEVLSQVLAARAHMDPEFAAALDVWKAQADKVALPAPDVRDTVA
;
A
#
# COMPACT_ATOMS: atom_id res chain seq x y z
N MET A 1 4.67 -7.55 -12.36
CA MET A 1 4.89 -6.64 -11.24
C MET A 1 4.93 -7.49 -9.96
N GLU A 2 5.89 -7.23 -9.07
CA GLU A 2 6.07 -8.06 -7.86
C GLU A 2 5.07 -7.68 -6.78
N PRO A 3 4.52 -8.65 -6.02
CA PRO A 3 3.59 -8.36 -4.94
C PRO A 3 4.22 -7.45 -3.88
N ILE A 4 3.44 -6.49 -3.39
CA ILE A 4 3.88 -5.58 -2.32
C ILE A 4 3.99 -6.37 -1.02
N PRO A 5 5.05 -6.22 -0.21
CA PRO A 5 5.15 -6.93 1.06
C PRO A 5 3.97 -6.61 1.98
N ALA A 6 3.33 -7.63 2.54
CA ALA A 6 2.20 -7.48 3.46
C ALA A 6 2.56 -6.61 4.69
N ALA A 7 3.81 -6.68 5.15
CA ALA A 7 4.31 -5.86 6.24
C ALA A 7 4.30 -4.35 5.91
N VAL A 8 4.61 -3.96 4.66
CA VAL A 8 4.57 -2.56 4.23
C VAL A 8 3.12 -2.07 4.15
N LEU A 9 2.21 -2.89 3.63
CA LEU A 9 0.78 -2.57 3.59
C LEU A 9 0.19 -2.42 5.00
N GLY A 10 0.48 -3.36 5.91
CA GLY A 10 0.01 -3.29 7.31
C GLY A 10 0.61 -2.11 8.07
N ALA A 11 1.89 -1.81 7.86
CA ALA A 11 2.55 -0.65 8.46
C ALA A 11 1.86 0.66 8.03
N ILE A 12 1.66 0.85 6.72
CA ILE A 12 1.04 2.06 6.16
C ILE A 12 -0.44 2.17 6.56
N ALA A 13 -1.20 1.07 6.50
CA ALA A 13 -2.60 1.01 6.94
C ALA A 13 -2.74 1.30 8.45
N GLY A 14 -1.77 0.84 9.25
CA GLY A 14 -1.67 1.14 10.67
C GLY A 14 -1.18 2.55 11.00
N GLY A 15 -0.84 3.37 9.98
CA GLY A 15 -0.32 4.72 10.16
C GLY A 15 1.13 4.79 10.63
N ALA A 16 1.93 3.73 10.44
CA ALA A 16 3.37 3.79 10.62
C ALA A 16 3.96 4.87 9.70
N GLY A 17 4.76 5.78 10.27
CA GLY A 17 5.21 6.98 9.57
C GLY A 17 4.30 8.21 9.76
N GLY A 18 3.29 8.15 10.64
CA GLY A 18 2.48 9.31 11.03
C GLY A 18 1.58 9.80 9.90
N ASP A 19 1.55 11.10 9.65
CA ASP A 19 0.73 11.70 8.58
C ASP A 19 1.15 11.23 7.19
N SER A 20 2.46 11.04 6.95
CA SER A 20 2.95 10.52 5.67
C SER A 20 2.47 9.09 5.39
N GLY A 21 2.35 8.26 6.44
CA GLY A 21 1.77 6.90 6.32
C GLY A 21 0.29 6.96 5.96
N ARG A 22 -0.48 7.86 6.59
CA ARG A 22 -1.90 8.08 6.26
C ARG A 22 -2.10 8.63 4.86
N GLU A 23 -1.25 9.54 4.41
CA GLU A 23 -1.27 10.07 3.03
C GLU A 23 -0.94 8.98 2.01
N ALA A 24 0.06 8.14 2.29
CA ALA A 24 0.38 7.00 1.43
C ALA A 24 -0.78 5.99 1.38
N TRP A 25 -1.45 5.73 2.51
CA TRP A 25 -2.65 4.90 2.55
C TRP A 25 -3.80 5.50 1.72
N ALA A 26 -4.09 6.79 1.90
CA ALA A 26 -5.13 7.49 1.15
C ALA A 26 -4.89 7.44 -0.37
N ALA A 27 -3.64 7.64 -0.80
CA ALA A 27 -3.26 7.53 -2.20
C ALA A 27 -3.48 6.12 -2.77
N LEU A 28 -3.19 5.06 -1.99
CA LEU A 28 -3.49 3.68 -2.40
C LEU A 28 -4.99 3.45 -2.53
N SER A 29 -5.75 3.88 -1.52
CA SER A 29 -7.20 3.75 -1.49
C SER A 29 -7.86 4.45 -2.68
N ASP A 30 -7.36 5.63 -3.07
CA ASP A 30 -7.84 6.36 -4.24
C ASP A 30 -7.50 5.64 -5.56
N LEU A 31 -6.30 5.07 -5.70
CA LEU A 31 -5.92 4.26 -6.87
C LEU A 31 -6.84 3.04 -7.02
N VAL A 32 -7.10 2.31 -5.93
CA VAL A 32 -8.01 1.16 -5.94
C VAL A 32 -9.43 1.62 -6.27
N ARG A 33 -9.94 2.69 -5.66
CA ARG A 33 -11.29 3.23 -5.94
C ARG A 33 -11.44 3.73 -7.38
N GLN A 34 -10.41 4.35 -7.96
CA GLN A 34 -10.43 4.77 -9.37
C GLN A 34 -10.51 3.56 -10.31
N LEU A 35 -9.73 2.52 -10.03
CA LEU A 35 -9.78 1.28 -10.78
C LEU A 35 -11.14 0.59 -10.70
N PHE A 36 -11.74 0.62 -9.52
CA PHE A 36 -13.09 0.14 -9.27
C PHE A 36 -14.14 0.82 -10.13
N ARG A 37 -14.09 2.15 -10.20
CA ARG A 37 -14.95 2.93 -11.08
C ARG A 37 -14.77 2.53 -12.54
N ARG A 38 -13.57 2.09 -12.94
CA ARG A 38 -13.25 1.66 -14.30
C ARG A 38 -13.62 0.19 -14.60
N SER A 39 -13.61 -0.70 -13.60
CA SER A 39 -13.66 -2.16 -13.84
C SER A 39 -14.66 -2.94 -12.97
N GLY A 40 -15.39 -2.29 -12.07
CA GLY A 40 -16.48 -2.91 -11.27
C GLY A 40 -16.05 -4.14 -10.44
N THR A 41 -14.79 -4.23 -10.03
CA THR A 41 -14.14 -5.45 -9.48
C THR A 41 -14.25 -5.53 -7.94
N SER A 42 -13.48 -6.37 -7.23
CA SER A 42 -13.61 -6.77 -5.81
C SER A 42 -12.43 -6.41 -4.87
N GLY A 43 -11.39 -5.72 -5.33
CA GLY A 43 -10.29 -5.20 -4.48
C GLY A 43 -10.63 -4.19 -3.35
N ASP A 44 -11.74 -3.48 -3.40
CA ASP A 44 -12.29 -2.58 -2.37
C ASP A 44 -12.71 -3.35 -1.13
N ALA A 45 -13.18 -4.60 -1.28
CA ALA A 45 -13.47 -5.46 -0.15
C ALA A 45 -12.19 -5.87 0.59
N ALA A 46 -11.10 -6.16 -0.15
CA ALA A 46 -9.81 -6.47 0.46
C ALA A 46 -9.16 -5.23 1.10
N LEU A 47 -9.33 -4.06 0.48
CA LEU A 47 -8.90 -2.77 1.03
C LEU A 47 -9.64 -2.47 2.33
N SER A 48 -10.98 -2.49 2.30
CA SER A 48 -11.84 -2.24 3.47
C SER A 48 -11.56 -3.22 4.60
N ALA A 49 -11.33 -4.50 4.28
CA ALA A 49 -10.95 -5.48 5.29
C ALA A 49 -9.62 -5.10 5.97
N LEU A 50 -8.62 -4.63 5.23
CA LEU A 50 -7.37 -4.19 5.85
C LEU A 50 -7.55 -2.89 6.65
N GLU A 51 -8.42 -1.97 6.23
CA GLU A 51 -8.75 -0.77 7.02
C GLU A 51 -9.38 -1.10 8.38
N GLU A 52 -10.24 -2.12 8.43
CA GLU A 52 -10.85 -2.58 9.69
C GLU A 52 -9.84 -3.22 10.65
N ARG A 53 -8.82 -3.89 10.11
CA ARG A 53 -7.78 -4.59 10.87
C ARG A 53 -6.41 -4.43 10.21
N PRO A 54 -5.78 -3.25 10.39
CA PRO A 54 -4.50 -2.95 9.76
C PRO A 54 -3.35 -3.83 10.27
N ASP A 55 -3.52 -4.42 11.46
CA ASP A 55 -2.61 -5.34 12.13
C ASP A 55 -2.81 -6.81 11.72
N ASP A 56 -3.75 -7.13 10.83
CA ASP A 56 -3.97 -8.51 10.34
C ASP A 56 -3.10 -8.81 9.10
N PRO A 57 -2.01 -9.59 9.26
CA PRO A 57 -1.10 -9.88 8.16
C PRO A 57 -1.76 -10.69 7.04
N LYS A 58 -2.79 -11.50 7.34
CA LYS A 58 -3.52 -12.26 6.31
C LYS A 58 -4.31 -11.33 5.40
N ARG A 59 -4.93 -10.29 5.97
CA ARG A 59 -5.69 -9.30 5.18
C ARG A 59 -4.74 -8.49 4.29
N ALA A 60 -3.56 -8.13 4.80
CA ALA A 60 -2.53 -7.44 4.02
C ALA A 60 -1.98 -8.30 2.88
N GLU A 61 -1.79 -9.60 3.10
CA GLU A 61 -1.37 -10.54 2.06
C GLU A 61 -2.43 -10.73 0.97
N VAL A 62 -3.71 -10.86 1.36
CA VAL A 62 -4.83 -10.93 0.39
C VAL A 62 -4.87 -9.66 -0.46
N LEU A 63 -4.76 -8.48 0.14
CA LEU A 63 -4.72 -7.22 -0.60
C LEU A 63 -3.54 -7.19 -1.59
N SER A 64 -2.34 -7.59 -1.14
CA SER A 64 -1.15 -7.66 -2.00
C SER A 64 -1.35 -8.56 -3.23
N GLN A 65 -1.92 -9.75 -3.05
CA GLN A 65 -2.18 -10.68 -4.14
C GLN A 65 -3.21 -10.11 -5.13
N VAL A 66 -4.29 -9.50 -4.64
CA VAL A 66 -5.31 -8.86 -5.47
C VAL A 66 -4.71 -7.73 -6.31
N LEU A 67 -3.86 -6.89 -5.70
CA LEU A 67 -3.17 -5.80 -6.38
C LEU A 67 -2.22 -6.32 -7.48
N ALA A 68 -1.43 -7.36 -7.18
CA ALA A 68 -0.50 -7.96 -8.14
C ALA A 68 -1.22 -8.62 -9.33
N ALA A 69 -2.27 -9.41 -9.06
CA ALA A 69 -3.10 -10.01 -10.10
C ALA A 69 -3.73 -8.96 -11.00
N ARG A 70 -4.14 -7.83 -10.41
CA ARG A 70 -4.74 -6.73 -11.16
C ARG A 70 -3.74 -5.95 -11.99
N ALA A 71 -2.55 -5.68 -11.47
CA ALA A 71 -1.46 -5.08 -12.22
C ALA A 71 -1.06 -5.92 -13.44
N HIS A 72 -1.23 -7.24 -13.38
CA HIS A 72 -1.01 -8.10 -14.55
C HIS A 72 -2.07 -7.91 -15.65
N MET A 73 -3.32 -7.60 -15.27
CA MET A 73 -4.43 -7.39 -16.21
C MET A 73 -4.54 -5.94 -16.70
N ASP A 74 -3.97 -4.98 -15.97
CA ASP A 74 -4.12 -3.54 -16.22
C ASP A 74 -2.75 -2.84 -16.12
N PRO A 75 -2.06 -2.62 -17.26
CA PRO A 75 -0.72 -2.04 -17.29
C PRO A 75 -0.67 -0.59 -16.76
N GLU A 76 -1.74 0.18 -16.93
CA GLU A 76 -1.84 1.55 -16.42
C GLU A 76 -1.92 1.54 -14.89
N PHE A 77 -2.69 0.60 -14.34
CA PHE A 77 -2.73 0.35 -12.91
C PHE A 77 -1.37 -0.12 -12.37
N ALA A 78 -0.67 -1.01 -13.10
CA ALA A 78 0.66 -1.45 -12.72
C ALA A 78 1.65 -0.27 -12.60
N ALA A 79 1.66 0.63 -13.59
CA ALA A 79 2.52 1.81 -13.58
C ALA A 79 2.18 2.76 -12.41
N ALA A 80 0.90 3.00 -12.16
CA ALA A 80 0.47 3.83 -11.03
C ALA A 80 0.85 3.20 -9.67
N LEU A 81 0.73 1.88 -9.55
CA LEU A 81 1.04 1.14 -8.33
C LEU A 81 2.56 1.07 -8.07
N ASP A 82 3.38 0.97 -9.11
CA ASP A 82 4.85 1.05 -8.99
C ASP A 82 5.30 2.45 -8.51
N VAL A 83 4.69 3.52 -9.05
CA VAL A 83 4.93 4.90 -8.61
C VAL A 83 4.53 5.09 -7.14
N TRP A 84 3.39 4.52 -6.74
CA TRP A 84 2.96 4.53 -5.35
C TRP A 84 3.95 3.77 -4.45
N LYS A 85 4.37 2.55 -4.84
CA LYS A 85 5.30 1.72 -4.06
C LYS A 85 6.62 2.46 -3.82
N ALA A 86 7.17 3.11 -4.83
CA ALA A 86 8.40 3.89 -4.71
C ALA A 86 8.29 5.09 -3.75
N GLN A 87 7.07 5.61 -3.52
CA GLN A 87 6.80 6.63 -2.50
C GLN A 87 6.57 6.01 -1.13
N ALA A 88 5.80 4.93 -1.07
CA ALA A 88 5.51 4.17 0.13
C ALA A 88 6.77 3.62 0.81
N ASP A 89 7.73 3.10 0.04
CA ASP A 89 9.01 2.62 0.57
C ASP A 89 9.79 3.74 1.28
N LYS A 90 9.68 4.99 0.82
CA LYS A 90 10.32 6.16 1.47
C LYS A 90 9.66 6.56 2.78
N VAL A 91 8.40 6.17 2.98
CA VAL A 91 7.60 6.49 4.17
C VAL A 91 7.68 5.36 5.19
N ALA A 92 7.66 4.11 4.73
CA ALA A 92 7.69 2.91 5.58
C ALA A 92 9.09 2.56 6.08
N LEU A 93 10.15 2.92 5.34
CA LEU A 93 11.49 2.96 5.88
C LEU A 93 11.60 4.22 6.74
N PRO A 94 11.67 4.13 8.09
CA PRO A 94 12.34 5.21 8.80
C PRO A 94 13.71 5.33 8.14
N ALA A 95 14.08 6.54 7.69
CA ALA A 95 15.47 6.84 7.42
C ALA A 95 16.29 6.23 8.58
N PRO A 96 17.39 5.50 8.32
CA PRO A 96 18.23 5.04 9.41
C PRO A 96 18.53 6.27 10.25
N ASP A 97 18.09 6.22 11.51
CA ASP A 97 18.30 7.23 12.52
C ASP A 97 19.80 7.56 12.49
N VAL A 98 20.16 8.63 11.78
CA VAL A 98 21.49 9.22 11.87
C VAL A 98 21.47 9.88 13.23
N ARG A 99 21.72 9.05 14.23
CA ARG A 99 22.31 9.48 15.48
C ARG A 99 23.64 10.13 15.11
N ASP A 100 23.59 11.42 14.79
CA ASP A 100 24.74 12.30 14.97
C ASP A 100 25.01 12.42 16.47
N THR A 101 25.51 11.33 17.03
CA THR A 101 26.40 11.34 18.18
C THR A 101 27.79 11.58 17.61
N VAL A 102 28.18 12.85 17.49
CA VAL A 102 29.59 13.22 17.52
C VAL A 102 29.79 14.15 18.71
N ALA A 103 30.81 13.79 19.49
CA ALA A 103 31.16 14.26 20.82
C ALA A 103 31.64 15.72 20.88
#